data_AF-A0A1I2ZMH0-F1
#
_entry.id   AF-A0A1I2ZMH0-F1
#
_cell.length_a   1.000
_cell.length_b   1.000
_cell.length_c   1.000
_cell.angle_alpha   90.00
_cell.angle_beta   90.00
_cell.angle_gamma   90.00
#
_symmetry.space_group_name_H-M   'P 1'
#
loop_
_entity.id
_entity.type
_entity.pdbx_description
1 polymer ?
#
loop_
_entity_poly.entity_id
_entity_poly.type
_entity_poly.pdbx_seq_one_letter_code
_entity_poly.pdbx_strand_id
1 'polypeptide(L)'
;METISAYQFFQAWLDTVQNRKCDLLKLWRQPKDYTYYIKGSDNSVMEEVAQRLNLQCYPLDYYSIDTILYKPEDKTPGIKHNTNWFRDIRVAFEHENYFHSGLYQEVSHLLITHCDLKVLVSYPDDEQDAIAQLQYLHHIISGTRQSKVISDNESFLIIWGYESDFEWEGYIYHQDDWKRIVCVQHKEDKKYINY
;
A
#
# COMPACT_ATOMS: atom_id res chain seq x y z
N MET A 1 -11.39 4.45 18.32
CA MET A 1 -11.66 3.59 17.14
C MET A 1 -10.34 2.96 16.76
N GLU A 2 -10.34 1.68 16.37
CA GLU A 2 -9.11 0.97 16.01
C GLU A 2 -8.64 1.43 14.62
N THR A 3 -7.43 1.98 14.59
CA THR A 3 -6.71 2.46 13.41
C THR A 3 -5.97 1.30 12.73
N ILE A 4 -5.83 1.35 11.42
CA ILE A 4 -5.03 0.36 10.68
C ILE A 4 -3.55 0.72 10.76
N SER A 5 -2.74 -0.16 11.32
CA SER A 5 -1.28 0.04 11.35
C SER A 5 -0.63 -0.36 10.01
N ALA A 6 0.52 0.25 9.72
CA ALA A 6 1.35 -0.10 8.57
C ALA A 6 1.74 -1.59 8.58
N TYR A 7 2.03 -2.16 9.76
CA TYR A 7 2.35 -3.59 9.91
C TYR A 7 1.17 -4.50 9.53
N GLN A 8 -0.05 -4.19 9.99
CA GLN A 8 -1.24 -4.97 9.63
C GLN A 8 -1.50 -4.90 8.12
N PHE A 9 -1.41 -3.70 7.54
CA PHE A 9 -1.58 -3.53 6.10
C PHE A 9 -0.52 -4.30 5.31
N PHE A 10 0.76 -4.15 5.67
CA PHE A 10 1.85 -4.83 4.98
C PHE A 10 1.75 -6.35 5.09
N GLN A 11 1.35 -6.89 6.24
CA GLN A 11 1.12 -8.33 6.38
C GLN A 11 -0.03 -8.80 5.48
N ALA A 12 -1.16 -8.09 5.46
CA ALA A 12 -2.28 -8.41 4.59
C ALA A 12 -1.89 -8.33 3.10
N TRP A 13 -1.07 -7.35 2.73
CA TRP A 13 -0.48 -7.22 1.41
C TRP A 13 0.37 -8.44 1.07
N LEU A 14 1.36 -8.78 1.91
CA LEU A 14 2.26 -9.92 1.72
C LEU A 14 1.50 -11.23 1.56
N ASP A 15 0.56 -11.52 2.46
CA ASP A 15 -0.23 -12.75 2.38
C ASP A 15 -1.01 -12.83 1.05
N THR A 16 -1.56 -11.70 0.60
CA THR A 16 -2.32 -11.62 -0.65
C THR A 16 -1.43 -11.82 -1.88
N VAL A 17 -0.33 -11.08 -1.99
CA VAL A 17 0.56 -11.16 -3.15
C VAL A 17 1.29 -12.49 -3.23
N GLN A 18 1.64 -13.11 -2.09
CA GLN A 18 2.26 -14.44 -2.08
C GLN A 18 1.29 -15.53 -2.55
N ASN A 19 0.03 -15.48 -2.12
CA ASN A 19 -1.01 -16.40 -2.61
C ASN A 19 -1.31 -16.23 -4.11
N ARG A 20 -0.99 -15.06 -4.67
CA ARG A 20 -1.22 -14.70 -6.07
C ARG A 20 0.07 -14.62 -6.90
N LYS A 21 1.20 -15.11 -6.37
CA LYS A 21 2.53 -15.00 -6.98
C LYS A 21 2.56 -15.36 -8.45
N CYS A 22 1.97 -16.52 -8.80
CA CYS A 22 1.98 -17.03 -10.16
C CYS A 22 1.26 -16.11 -11.16
N ASP A 23 0.20 -15.43 -10.75
CA ASP A 23 -0.57 -14.55 -11.65
C ASP A 23 0.05 -13.17 -11.73
N LEU A 24 0.54 -12.64 -10.60
CA LEU A 24 1.28 -11.39 -10.56
C LEU A 24 2.54 -11.43 -11.43
N LEU A 25 3.32 -12.52 -11.37
CA LEU A 25 4.51 -12.68 -12.21
C LEU A 25 4.19 -12.74 -13.71
N LYS A 26 3.04 -13.30 -14.12
CA LYS A 26 2.63 -13.30 -15.53
C LYS A 26 2.28 -11.90 -16.02
N LEU A 27 1.70 -11.08 -15.15
CA LEU A 27 1.21 -9.75 -15.46
C LEU A 27 2.25 -8.65 -15.22
N TRP A 28 3.35 -8.92 -14.50
CA TRP A 28 4.31 -7.93 -13.99
C TRP A 28 4.76 -6.89 -15.03
N ARG A 29 5.05 -7.33 -16.26
CA ARG A 29 5.52 -6.47 -17.36
C ARG A 29 4.41 -5.99 -18.29
N GLN A 30 3.16 -6.06 -17.84
CA GLN A 30 1.96 -5.66 -18.57
C GLN A 30 1.25 -4.56 -17.77
N PRO A 31 1.72 -3.30 -17.82
CA PRO A 31 1.36 -2.27 -16.82
C PRO A 31 -0.15 -2.07 -16.63
N LYS A 32 -0.93 -2.09 -17.73
CA LYS A 32 -2.38 -1.92 -17.67
C LYS A 32 -3.08 -3.08 -16.97
N ASP A 33 -2.75 -4.31 -17.36
CA ASP A 33 -3.35 -5.51 -16.79
C ASP A 33 -2.89 -5.73 -15.35
N TYR A 34 -1.64 -5.37 -15.07
CA TYR A 34 -1.08 -5.40 -13.73
C TYR A 34 -1.79 -4.40 -12.81
N THR A 35 -1.93 -3.13 -13.20
CA THR A 35 -2.74 -2.17 -12.45
C THR A 35 -4.16 -2.67 -12.26
N TYR A 36 -4.82 -3.20 -13.31
CA TYR A 36 -6.18 -3.74 -13.19
C TYR A 36 -6.28 -4.90 -12.18
N TYR A 37 -5.25 -5.74 -12.09
CA TYR A 37 -5.18 -6.85 -11.14
C TYR A 37 -4.84 -6.39 -9.72
N ILE A 38 -4.05 -5.33 -9.57
CA ILE A 38 -3.79 -4.69 -8.28
C ILE A 38 -5.05 -3.97 -7.76
N LYS A 39 -5.66 -3.13 -8.61
CA LYS A 39 -6.88 -2.36 -8.37
C LYS A 39 -7.83 -2.37 -9.59
N GLY A 40 -9.13 -2.44 -9.34
CA GLY A 40 -10.15 -2.19 -10.39
C GLY A 40 -10.79 -3.43 -11.02
N SER A 41 -10.29 -4.64 -10.76
CA SER A 41 -11.03 -5.88 -11.02
C SER A 41 -11.88 -6.30 -9.82
N ASP A 42 -13.01 -6.95 -10.11
CA ASP A 42 -13.65 -7.83 -9.13
C ASP A 42 -12.62 -8.90 -8.75
N ASN A 43 -12.39 -9.11 -7.46
CA ASN A 43 -11.32 -9.93 -6.90
C ASN A 43 -9.89 -9.39 -7.16
N SER A 44 -9.66 -8.09 -7.12
CA SER A 44 -8.31 -7.48 -7.17
C SER A 44 -7.50 -7.74 -5.89
N VAL A 45 -6.18 -7.51 -5.94
CA VAL A 45 -5.30 -7.59 -4.74
C VAL A 45 -5.83 -6.69 -3.63
N MET A 46 -6.20 -5.45 -3.94
CA MET A 46 -6.69 -4.51 -2.93
C MET A 46 -8.02 -4.91 -2.31
N GLU A 47 -8.90 -5.60 -3.04
CA GLU A 47 -10.13 -6.15 -2.45
C GLU A 47 -9.83 -7.26 -1.43
N GLU A 48 -8.89 -8.17 -1.72
CA GLU A 48 -8.50 -9.21 -0.77
C GLU A 48 -7.78 -8.63 0.46
N VAL A 49 -6.90 -7.64 0.26
CA VAL A 49 -6.28 -6.88 1.37
C VAL A 49 -7.35 -6.23 2.24
N ALA A 50 -8.36 -5.60 1.66
CA ALA A 50 -9.46 -5.00 2.40
C ALA A 50 -10.22 -6.03 3.23
N GLN A 51 -10.53 -7.20 2.66
CA GLN A 51 -11.21 -8.30 3.36
C GLN A 51 -10.40 -8.79 4.57
N ARG A 52 -9.08 -8.97 4.40
CA ARG A 52 -8.18 -9.39 5.49
C ARG A 52 -8.13 -8.37 6.63
N LEU A 53 -8.30 -7.08 6.33
CA LEU A 53 -8.35 -6.00 7.30
C LEU A 53 -9.76 -5.70 7.82
N ASN A 54 -10.77 -6.48 7.41
CA ASN A 54 -12.18 -6.25 7.71
C ASN A 54 -12.67 -4.84 7.31
N LEU A 55 -12.28 -4.41 6.11
CA LEU A 55 -12.65 -3.14 5.49
C LEU A 55 -13.37 -3.38 4.16
N GLN A 56 -14.08 -2.35 3.71
CA GLN A 56 -14.59 -2.25 2.34
C GLN A 56 -13.56 -1.57 1.44
N CYS A 57 -13.55 -1.96 0.17
CA CYS A 57 -12.69 -1.39 -0.86
C CYS A 57 -13.50 -0.49 -1.80
N TYR A 58 -12.99 0.70 -2.10
CA TYR A 58 -13.42 1.50 -3.24
C TYR A 58 -12.27 1.46 -4.27
N PRO A 59 -12.35 0.59 -5.29
CA PRO A 59 -11.22 0.25 -6.16
C PRO A 59 -11.04 1.21 -7.34
N LEU A 60 -11.68 2.38 -7.30
CA LEU A 60 -11.66 3.38 -8.36
C LEU A 60 -11.02 4.66 -7.83
N ASP A 61 -10.57 5.50 -8.76
CA ASP A 61 -9.89 6.75 -8.44
C ASP A 61 -10.84 7.71 -7.71
N TYR A 62 -10.56 7.96 -6.43
CA TYR A 62 -11.31 8.90 -5.59
C TYR A 62 -10.51 10.17 -5.38
N TYR A 63 -10.82 11.23 -6.15
CA TYR A 63 -10.05 12.48 -6.14
C TYR A 63 -8.55 12.26 -6.34
N SER A 64 -8.20 11.48 -7.37
CA SER A 64 -6.82 11.11 -7.72
C SER A 64 -6.13 10.14 -6.76
N ILE A 65 -6.83 9.58 -5.76
CA ILE A 65 -6.35 8.44 -4.98
C ILE A 65 -6.80 7.15 -5.64
N ASP A 66 -5.86 6.27 -6.00
CA ASP A 66 -6.13 5.03 -6.73
C ASP A 66 -7.13 4.09 -6.04
N THR A 67 -7.04 3.95 -4.72
CA THR A 67 -7.95 3.10 -3.94
C THR A 67 -8.12 3.60 -2.51
N ILE A 68 -9.35 3.48 -2.01
CA ILE A 68 -9.69 3.81 -0.62
C ILE A 68 -10.22 2.58 0.10
N LEU A 69 -9.69 2.32 1.29
CA LEU A 69 -10.28 1.37 2.23
C LEU A 69 -11.03 2.11 3.35
N TYR A 70 -12.21 1.61 3.69
CA TYR A 70 -13.13 2.29 4.58
C TYR A 70 -14.03 1.32 5.34
N LYS A 71 -14.64 1.79 6.42
CA LYS A 71 -15.72 1.09 7.14
C LYS A 71 -17.09 1.61 6.67
N PRO A 72 -18.17 0.82 6.74
CA PRO A 72 -19.49 1.28 6.32
C PRO A 72 -19.92 2.63 6.93
N GLU A 73 -19.57 2.88 8.20
CA GLU A 73 -19.85 4.12 8.93
C GLU A 73 -19.05 5.35 8.45
N ASP A 74 -18.00 5.14 7.64
CA ASP A 74 -17.17 6.21 7.09
C ASP A 74 -17.84 6.90 5.89
N LYS A 75 -18.93 6.32 5.38
CA LYS A 75 -19.77 6.95 4.35
C LYS A 75 -20.64 8.05 4.95
N THR A 76 -20.87 9.11 4.17
CA THR A 76 -21.81 10.17 4.53
C THR A 76 -23.23 9.59 4.64
N PRO A 77 -23.92 9.73 5.78
CA PRO A 77 -25.26 9.18 5.95
C PRO A 77 -26.30 9.94 5.10
N GLY A 78 -27.36 9.25 4.70
CA GLY A 78 -28.50 9.86 4.00
C GLY A 78 -28.25 10.26 2.54
N ILE A 79 -27.15 9.83 1.94
CA ILE A 79 -26.84 10.07 0.52
C ILE A 79 -27.56 9.07 -0.40
N LYS A 80 -27.62 9.39 -1.69
CA LYS A 80 -28.23 8.54 -2.72
C LYS A 80 -27.56 7.16 -2.76
N HIS A 81 -28.37 6.12 -2.92
CA HIS A 81 -27.90 4.75 -3.15
C HIS A 81 -26.91 4.70 -4.34
N ASN A 82 -25.88 3.85 -4.25
CA ASN A 82 -24.79 3.73 -5.23
C ASN A 82 -23.96 5.01 -5.46
N THR A 83 -23.96 5.95 -4.51
CA THR A 83 -22.97 7.04 -4.49
C THR A 83 -21.99 6.82 -3.35
N ASN A 84 -20.73 7.18 -3.58
CA ASN A 84 -19.68 7.05 -2.59
C ASN A 84 -19.17 8.45 -2.23
N TRP A 85 -19.56 8.90 -1.05
CA TRP A 85 -19.06 10.13 -0.43
C TRP A 85 -18.56 9.76 0.96
N PHE A 86 -17.27 9.95 1.18
CA PHE A 86 -16.61 9.56 2.42
C PHE A 86 -16.45 10.78 3.32
N ARG A 87 -16.77 10.60 4.61
CA ARG A 87 -16.49 11.58 5.67
C ARG A 87 -15.25 11.20 6.48
N ASP A 88 -14.74 10.00 6.28
CA ASP A 88 -13.50 9.49 6.87
C ASP A 88 -12.90 8.42 5.93
N ILE A 89 -11.59 8.16 6.03
CA ILE A 89 -10.87 7.18 5.21
C ILE A 89 -9.93 6.40 6.12
N ARG A 90 -9.94 5.05 6.02
CA ARG A 90 -9.02 4.21 6.81
C ARG A 90 -7.66 4.09 6.12
N VAL A 91 -7.67 3.76 4.83
CA VAL A 91 -6.42 3.67 4.05
C VAL A 91 -6.60 4.41 2.73
N ALA A 92 -5.65 5.29 2.42
CA ALA A 92 -5.47 5.84 1.09
C ALA A 92 -4.28 5.11 0.45
N PHE A 93 -4.49 4.56 -0.74
CA PHE A 93 -3.53 3.69 -1.43
C PHE A 93 -3.27 4.23 -2.82
N GLU A 94 -1.99 4.32 -3.19
CA GLU A 94 -1.49 4.63 -4.54
C GLU A 94 -0.62 3.50 -5.10
N HIS A 95 -0.73 3.27 -6.40
CA HIS A 95 0.01 2.27 -7.16
C HIS A 95 0.70 2.91 -8.36
N GLU A 96 2.03 2.81 -8.42
CA GLU A 96 2.81 3.33 -9.54
C GLU A 96 3.65 2.22 -10.17
N ASN A 97 3.46 1.97 -11.47
CA ASN A 97 4.27 1.03 -12.24
C ASN A 97 5.61 1.65 -12.70
N TYR A 98 5.63 2.96 -12.94
CA TYR A 98 6.77 3.69 -13.49
C TYR A 98 7.57 4.34 -12.37
N PHE A 99 8.45 3.55 -11.74
CA PHE A 99 9.24 3.95 -10.57
C PHE A 99 10.00 5.28 -10.74
N HIS A 100 10.53 5.54 -11.95
CA HIS A 100 11.33 6.73 -12.25
C HIS A 100 10.52 7.98 -12.59
N SER A 101 9.19 7.89 -12.66
CA SER A 101 8.33 9.00 -13.05
C SER A 101 6.97 8.92 -12.38
N GLY A 102 6.71 9.75 -11.38
CA GLY A 102 5.36 9.92 -10.81
C GLY A 102 5.28 9.78 -9.30
N LEU A 103 6.21 9.09 -8.65
CA LEU A 103 6.11 8.80 -7.20
C LEU A 103 5.87 10.04 -6.33
N TYR A 104 6.51 11.17 -6.64
CA TYR A 104 6.29 12.40 -5.87
C TYR A 104 4.88 12.97 -6.01
N GLN A 105 4.20 12.73 -7.14
CA GLN A 105 2.82 13.15 -7.38
C GLN A 105 1.88 12.32 -6.49
N GLU A 106 2.09 11.01 -6.46
CA GLU A 106 1.33 10.09 -5.61
C GLU A 106 1.54 10.37 -4.12
N VAL A 107 2.79 10.59 -3.70
CA VAL A 107 3.07 11.06 -2.33
C VAL A 107 2.36 12.39 -2.04
N SER A 108 2.28 13.31 -3.01
CA SER A 108 1.58 14.58 -2.82
C SER A 108 0.07 14.41 -2.62
N HIS A 109 -0.57 13.51 -3.37
CA HIS A 109 -1.99 13.18 -3.19
C HIS A 109 -2.25 12.54 -1.81
N LEU A 110 -1.38 11.60 -1.40
CA LEU A 110 -1.46 10.97 -0.09
C LEU A 110 -1.32 11.97 1.05
N LEU A 111 -0.36 12.89 0.98
CA LEU A 111 -0.06 13.86 2.05
C LEU A 111 -1.20 14.82 2.38
N ILE A 112 -2.05 15.13 1.40
CA ILE A 112 -3.21 16.01 1.61
C ILE A 112 -4.47 15.25 2.02
N THR A 113 -4.45 13.91 1.93
CA THR A 113 -5.56 13.04 2.31
C THR A 113 -5.53 12.76 3.81
N HIS A 114 -6.63 13.06 4.49
CA HIS A 114 -6.82 12.71 5.89
C HIS A 114 -7.30 11.26 5.99
N CYS A 115 -6.47 10.40 6.59
CA CYS A 115 -6.73 8.98 6.77
C CYS A 115 -5.86 8.40 7.89
N ASP A 116 -6.21 7.19 8.35
CA ASP A 116 -5.41 6.46 9.35
C ASP A 116 -4.04 6.05 8.78
N LEU A 117 -3.98 5.58 7.53
CA LEU A 117 -2.76 5.11 6.86
C LEU A 117 -2.69 5.56 5.40
N LYS A 118 -1.50 6.00 4.99
CA LYS A 118 -1.14 6.32 3.60
C LYS A 118 -0.21 5.22 3.09
N VAL A 119 -0.51 4.67 1.92
CA VAL A 119 0.27 3.57 1.34
C VAL A 119 0.64 3.89 -0.10
N LEU A 120 1.91 3.75 -0.44
CA LEU A 120 2.41 3.76 -1.81
C LEU A 120 3.06 2.42 -2.14
N VAL A 121 2.65 1.82 -3.25
CA VAL A 121 3.29 0.62 -3.82
C VAL A 121 3.96 0.99 -5.14
N SER A 122 5.22 0.58 -5.31
CA SER A 122 5.91 0.69 -6.61
C SER A 122 7.01 -0.37 -6.78
N TYR A 123 7.68 -0.34 -7.93
CA TYR A 123 8.53 -1.44 -8.42
C TYR A 123 9.90 -0.90 -8.89
N PRO A 124 10.88 -0.76 -7.99
CA PRO A 124 12.23 -0.38 -8.38
C PRO A 124 12.90 -1.43 -9.27
N ASP A 125 13.78 -0.98 -10.17
CA ASP A 125 14.61 -1.85 -11.00
C ASP A 125 15.80 -2.44 -10.21
N ASP A 126 16.35 -1.66 -9.28
CA ASP A 126 17.43 -2.07 -8.38
C ASP A 126 17.41 -1.35 -7.02
N GLU A 127 18.25 -1.85 -6.10
CA GLU A 127 18.34 -1.36 -4.72
C GLU A 127 18.87 0.08 -4.61
N GLN A 128 19.76 0.50 -5.51
CA GLN A 128 20.36 1.85 -5.43
C GLN A 128 19.31 2.90 -5.79
N ASP A 129 18.52 2.64 -6.83
CA ASP A 129 17.39 3.49 -7.20
C ASP A 129 16.31 3.50 -6.10
N ALA A 130 16.04 2.34 -5.48
CA ALA A 130 15.13 2.25 -4.33
C ALA A 130 15.55 3.16 -3.17
N ILE A 131 16.83 3.14 -2.81
CA ILE A 131 17.39 3.97 -1.73
C ILE A 131 17.34 5.46 -2.10
N ALA A 132 17.73 5.81 -3.33
CA ALA A 132 17.70 7.20 -3.79
C ALA A 132 16.28 7.78 -3.77
N GLN A 133 15.28 7.00 -4.20
CA GLN A 133 13.87 7.42 -4.12
C GLN A 133 13.38 7.51 -2.68
N LEU A 134 13.72 6.58 -1.80
CA LEU A 134 13.37 6.69 -0.38
C LEU A 134 13.90 8.01 0.22
N GLN A 135 15.15 8.38 -0.06
CA GLN A 135 15.71 9.65 0.41
C GLN A 135 14.96 10.87 -0.14
N TYR A 136 14.60 10.85 -1.42
CA TYR A 136 13.85 11.93 -2.04
C TYR A 136 12.43 12.05 -1.47
N LEU A 137 11.72 10.94 -1.32
CA LEU A 137 10.36 10.92 -0.75
C LEU A 137 10.39 11.31 0.74
N HIS A 138 11.45 10.95 1.48
CA HIS A 138 11.66 11.44 2.85
C HIS A 138 11.74 12.97 2.88
N HIS A 139 12.55 13.56 1.99
CA HIS A 139 12.69 15.01 1.88
C HIS A 139 11.32 15.68 1.64
N ILE A 140 10.48 15.13 0.76
CA ILE A 140 9.14 15.65 0.50
C ILE A 140 8.27 15.59 1.76
N ILE A 141 8.16 14.41 2.39
CA ILE A 141 7.28 14.20 3.55
C ILE A 141 7.74 15.05 4.73
N SER A 142 9.05 15.09 5.01
CA SER A 142 9.66 15.85 6.12
C SER A 142 9.41 17.35 6.02
N GLY A 143 9.32 17.89 4.80
CA GLY A 143 9.00 19.29 4.53
C GLY A 143 7.55 19.68 4.83
N THR A 144 6.67 18.74 5.15
CA THR A 144 5.26 19.03 5.43
C THR A 144 4.98 19.36 6.89
N ARG A 145 3.89 20.11 7.14
CA ARG A 145 3.41 20.40 8.50
C ARG A 145 2.92 19.14 9.25
N GLN A 146 2.63 18.06 8.53
CA GLN A 146 2.12 16.81 9.07
C GLN A 146 3.23 15.80 9.37
N SER A 147 4.48 16.05 8.96
CA SER A 147 5.59 15.10 9.05
C SER A 147 5.75 14.49 10.43
N LYS A 148 5.69 15.31 11.48
CA LYS A 148 5.77 14.84 12.87
C LYS A 148 4.62 13.90 13.24
N VAL A 149 3.37 14.27 12.92
CA VAL A 149 2.20 13.43 13.22
C VAL A 149 2.25 12.13 12.43
N ILE A 150 2.70 12.17 11.18
CA ILE A 150 2.87 10.97 10.35
C ILE A 150 3.91 10.02 10.97
N SER A 151 5.04 10.56 11.40
CA SER A 151 6.11 9.79 12.07
C SER A 151 5.66 9.21 13.41
N ASP A 152 5.02 10.02 14.26
CA ASP A 152 4.59 9.59 15.60
C ASP A 152 3.52 8.48 15.52
N ASN A 153 2.69 8.51 14.47
CA ASN A 153 1.63 7.53 14.24
C ASN A 153 2.06 6.37 13.32
N GLU A 154 3.28 6.37 12.78
CA GLU A 154 3.73 5.41 11.76
C GLU A 154 2.75 5.30 10.57
N SER A 155 2.14 6.42 10.15
CA SER A 155 0.97 6.45 9.25
C SER A 155 1.28 6.68 7.77
N PHE A 156 2.53 6.45 7.36
CA PHE A 156 2.93 6.45 5.95
C PHE A 156 3.82 5.24 5.68
N LEU A 157 3.32 4.37 4.81
CA LEU A 157 3.95 3.12 4.40
C LEU A 157 4.30 3.18 2.92
N ILE A 158 5.53 2.81 2.62
CA ILE A 158 6.00 2.53 1.28
C ILE A 158 6.23 1.02 1.15
N ILE A 159 5.85 0.45 0.01
CA ILE A 159 6.09 -0.96 -0.30
C ILE A 159 6.75 -1.06 -1.67
N TRP A 160 7.97 -1.60 -1.70
CA TRP A 160 8.69 -1.94 -2.92
C TRP A 160 8.48 -3.40 -3.27
N GLY A 161 8.06 -3.66 -4.52
CA GLY A 161 7.95 -5.00 -5.08
C GLY A 161 9.04 -5.26 -6.11
N TYR A 162 9.69 -6.42 -6.03
CA TYR A 162 10.76 -6.82 -6.94
C TYR A 162 10.35 -8.07 -7.73
N GLU A 163 10.54 -8.03 -9.06
CA GLU A 163 10.25 -9.18 -9.93
C GLU A 163 11.20 -10.34 -9.63
N SER A 164 12.49 -10.02 -9.41
CA SER A 164 13.52 -10.98 -9.01
C SER A 164 13.16 -11.55 -7.65
N ASP A 165 13.11 -12.89 -7.59
CA ASP A 165 12.76 -13.67 -6.39
C ASP A 165 11.33 -13.44 -5.83
N PHE A 166 10.56 -12.52 -6.42
CA PHE A 166 9.22 -12.10 -6.00
C PHE A 166 9.22 -11.63 -4.54
N GLU A 167 10.06 -10.62 -4.30
CA GLU A 167 10.30 -10.05 -2.98
C GLU A 167 9.54 -8.74 -2.79
N TRP A 168 9.22 -8.45 -1.54
CA TRP A 168 8.44 -7.28 -1.15
C TRP A 168 9.01 -6.69 0.13
N GLU A 169 9.28 -5.40 0.12
CA GLU A 169 9.89 -4.69 1.24
C GLU A 169 9.01 -3.52 1.68
N GLY A 170 8.69 -3.46 2.98
CA GLY A 170 7.90 -2.38 3.57
C GLY A 170 8.78 -1.38 4.31
N TYR A 171 8.50 -0.09 4.16
CA TYR A 171 9.22 1.02 4.79
C TYR A 171 8.23 1.99 5.43
N ILE A 172 8.35 2.21 6.73
CA ILE A 172 7.54 3.16 7.49
C ILE A 172 8.32 4.47 7.63
N TYR A 173 7.66 5.58 7.37
CA TYR A 173 8.25 6.90 7.56
C TYR A 173 8.47 7.22 9.05
N HIS A 174 9.68 7.63 9.42
CA HIS A 174 9.95 8.40 10.63
C HIS A 174 10.69 9.70 10.32
N GLN A 175 10.63 10.66 11.24
CA GLN A 175 11.31 11.96 11.07
C GLN A 175 12.82 11.81 10.81
N ASP A 176 13.47 10.86 11.48
CA ASP A 176 14.92 10.67 11.37
C ASP A 176 15.30 9.89 10.11
N ASP A 177 14.55 8.83 9.77
CA ASP A 177 14.79 8.00 8.58
C ASP A 177 13.60 7.05 8.32
N TRP A 178 13.67 6.25 7.25
CA TRP A 178 12.76 5.14 7.02
C TRP A 178 13.09 3.94 7.92
N LYS A 179 12.04 3.36 8.51
CA LYS A 179 12.13 2.10 9.25
C LYS A 179 11.61 0.96 8.39
N ARG A 180 12.50 0.06 8.00
CA ARG A 180 12.14 -1.16 7.28
C ARG A 180 11.32 -2.11 8.18
N ILE A 181 10.23 -2.65 7.65
CA ILE A 181 9.43 -3.69 8.28
C ILE A 181 10.12 -5.03 8.04
N VAL A 182 10.39 -5.77 9.12
CA VAL A 182 10.88 -7.15 9.06
C VAL A 182 9.74 -8.07 9.46
N CYS A 183 9.05 -8.66 8.48
CA CYS A 183 8.08 -9.71 8.76
C CYS A 183 8.80 -11.05 8.95
N VAL A 184 8.54 -11.73 10.07
CA VAL A 184 8.99 -13.10 10.26
C VAL A 184 8.10 -13.97 9.38
N GLN A 185 8.60 -14.40 8.22
CA GLN A 185 7.97 -15.50 7.52
C GLN A 185 8.06 -16.72 8.44
N HIS A 186 6.92 -17.20 8.93
CA HIS A 186 6.84 -18.56 9.46
C HIS A 186 7.20 -19.48 8.29
N LYS A 187 8.48 -19.85 8.19
CA LYS A 187 8.90 -21.00 7.42
C LYS A 187 8.06 -22.15 7.93
N GLU A 188 7.17 -22.67 7.09
CA GLU A 188 6.54 -23.96 7.37
C GLU A 188 7.65 -24.92 7.77
N ASP A 189 7.55 -25.45 8.99
CA ASP A 189 8.44 -26.47 9.50
C ASP A 189 8.53 -27.58 8.46
N LYS A 190 9.69 -27.68 7.80
CA LYS A 190 10.10 -28.89 7.10
C LYS A 190 10.12 -29.98 8.16
N LYS A 191 8.99 -30.69 8.30
CA LYS A 191 8.90 -31.91 9.09
C LYS A 191 10.02 -32.84 8.64
N TYR A 192 10.85 -33.20 9.60
CA TYR A 192 11.76 -34.33 9.56
C TYR A 192 11.12 -35.51 8.83
N ILE A 193 11.78 -35.99 7.78
CA ILE A 193 11.67 -37.38 7.37
C ILE A 193 13.08 -37.95 7.49
N ASN A 194 13.28 -38.74 8.53
CA ASN A 194 14.41 -39.65 8.63
C ASN A 194 14.29 -40.69 7.51
N TYR A 195 15.39 -40.87 6.77
CA TYR A 195 15.78 -42.16 6.22
C TYR A 195 17.27 -42.36 6.50
#